data_AF-A0A7C2K0E0-F1
#
_entry.id   AF-A0A7C2K0E0-F1
#
_cell.length_a   1.000
_cell.length_b   1.000
_cell.length_c   1.000
_cell.angle_alpha   90.00
_cell.angle_beta   90.00
_cell.angle_gamma   90.00
#
_symmetry.space_group_name_H-M   'P 1'
#
loop_
_entity.id
_entity.type
_entity.pdbx_description
1 polymer ?
#
loop_
_entity_poly.entity_id
_entity_poly.type
_entity_poly.pdbx_seq_one_letter_code
_entity_poly.pdbx_strand_id
1 'polypeptide(L)'
;MPHPLLRLAFAAVCGVCLAPGLTDAQQTKTATNGRYYAYDQHVPPGVAGTMAVNAGKVAPHTVQAVRIHLPTTGTVSFFDGSPDRPVSLAAPAQAGVIVGPLYRLKLSDLPEFPNQEFYPSIELVDRLHPPPGQAERFPVEIEFDDKELAWAASGRMVTRVVYLEQPDRVPLQHLRGEPRVVDLAPFQNAVAEADLLGRPIAIVRLGGRTPDPHFPDPQFWGALAPVVVSRPAQPGDESMTRSPWPTRAGHSPGAIRPTSVLR
;
A
#
# COMPACT_ATOMS: atom_id res chain seq x y z
N MET A 1 -21.49 87.95 8.20
CA MET A 1 -22.61 87.08 8.61
C MET A 1 -22.30 85.66 8.15
N PRO A 2 -22.12 84.70 9.08
CA PRO A 2 -21.72 83.33 8.76
C PRO A 2 -22.95 82.45 8.48
N HIS A 3 -22.91 81.67 7.39
CA HIS A 3 -23.85 80.58 7.14
C HIS A 3 -23.21 79.23 7.54
N PRO A 4 -23.95 78.33 8.20
CA PRO A 4 -23.41 77.12 8.79
C PRO A 4 -23.21 75.98 7.78
N LEU A 5 -22.11 75.25 7.98
CA LEU A 5 -21.69 74.04 7.28
C LEU A 5 -22.66 72.88 7.57
N LEU A 6 -23.35 72.38 6.54
CA LEU A 6 -24.09 71.13 6.58
C LEU A 6 -23.13 69.96 6.30
N ARG A 7 -22.76 69.21 7.33
CA ARG A 7 -22.00 67.97 7.23
C ARG A 7 -22.93 66.84 6.78
N LEU A 8 -22.77 66.35 5.55
CA LEU A 8 -23.36 65.08 5.12
C LEU A 8 -22.57 63.92 5.76
N ALA A 9 -23.21 63.19 6.67
CA ALA A 9 -22.75 61.90 7.15
C ALA A 9 -23.09 60.83 6.10
N PHE A 10 -22.08 60.25 5.46
CA PHE A 10 -22.26 59.03 4.67
C PHE A 10 -22.29 57.82 5.61
N ALA A 11 -23.49 57.29 5.87
CA ALA A 11 -23.65 55.97 6.45
C ALA A 11 -23.27 54.93 5.40
N ALA A 12 -22.13 54.27 5.57
CA ALA A 12 -21.75 53.11 4.78
C ALA A 12 -22.63 51.93 5.19
N VAL A 13 -23.65 51.63 4.38
CA VAL A 13 -24.47 50.44 4.55
C VAL A 13 -23.65 49.22 4.16
N CYS A 14 -23.59 48.29 5.11
CA CYS A 14 -22.97 46.98 5.05
C CYS A 14 -23.57 46.15 3.91
N GLY A 15 -22.75 45.81 2.91
CA GLY A 15 -23.07 44.82 1.88
C GLY A 15 -22.07 43.67 1.96
N VAL A 16 -22.26 42.77 2.93
CA VAL A 16 -21.57 41.47 2.92
C VAL A 16 -22.19 40.66 1.79
N CYS A 17 -21.56 40.69 0.63
CA CYS A 17 -21.83 39.75 -0.45
C CYS A 17 -21.30 38.37 -0.02
N LEU A 18 -22.12 37.60 0.70
CA LEU A 18 -21.96 36.17 0.85
C LEU A 18 -22.13 35.55 -0.54
N ALA A 19 -21.02 35.39 -1.27
CA ALA A 19 -20.98 34.48 -2.40
C ALA A 19 -21.15 33.06 -1.83
N PRO A 20 -22.23 32.33 -2.15
CA PRO A 20 -22.25 30.91 -1.89
C PRO A 20 -21.15 30.32 -2.78
N GLY A 21 -20.03 29.94 -2.16
CA GLY A 21 -19.03 29.13 -2.81
C GLY A 21 -19.73 27.91 -3.38
N LEU A 22 -19.65 27.76 -4.69
CA LEU A 22 -19.90 26.49 -5.36
C LEU A 22 -18.93 25.49 -4.74
N THR A 23 -19.42 24.81 -3.70
CA THR A 23 -18.77 23.63 -3.18
C THR A 23 -19.00 22.62 -4.27
N ASP A 24 -17.99 22.36 -5.09
CA ASP A 24 -17.96 21.17 -5.94
C ASP A 24 -18.09 20.00 -4.97
N ALA A 25 -19.32 19.52 -4.79
CA ALA A 25 -19.59 18.28 -4.12
C ALA A 25 -18.88 17.22 -4.98
N GLN A 26 -17.70 16.78 -4.54
CA GLN A 26 -17.05 15.61 -5.11
C GLN A 26 -18.12 14.53 -5.17
N GLN A 27 -18.56 14.19 -6.38
CA GLN A 27 -19.53 13.13 -6.61
C GLN A 27 -18.95 11.87 -6.00
N THR A 28 -19.45 11.54 -4.82
CA THR A 28 -19.24 10.25 -4.20
C THR A 28 -19.97 9.26 -5.09
N LYS A 29 -19.20 8.57 -5.94
CA LYS A 29 -19.73 7.50 -6.78
C LYS A 29 -20.45 6.52 -5.86
N THR A 30 -21.76 6.46 -6.00
CA THR A 30 -22.64 5.58 -5.25
C THR A 30 -22.15 4.15 -5.32
N ALA A 31 -22.10 3.52 -4.15
CA ALA A 31 -21.71 2.15 -3.90
C ALA A 31 -22.42 1.12 -4.79
N THR A 32 -21.66 0.20 -5.38
CA THR A 32 -22.18 -1.14 -5.69
C THR A 32 -22.56 -1.79 -4.34
N ASN A 33 -23.82 -2.17 -4.14
CA ASN A 33 -24.35 -2.82 -2.92
C ASN A 33 -24.43 -1.96 -1.63
N GLY A 34 -24.51 -0.62 -1.73
CA GLY A 34 -24.75 0.25 -0.56
C GLY A 34 -23.54 0.47 0.37
N ARG A 35 -22.35 -0.05 0.04
CA ARG A 35 -21.07 0.25 0.69
C ARG A 35 -20.40 1.53 0.20
N TYR A 36 -20.32 2.55 1.04
CA TYR A 36 -19.61 3.78 0.70
C TYR A 36 -18.08 3.55 0.63
N TYR A 37 -17.46 3.99 -0.48
CA TYR A 37 -16.01 4.01 -0.64
C TYR A 37 -15.51 5.45 -0.61
N ALA A 38 -14.57 5.74 0.30
CA ALA A 38 -14.01 7.07 0.47
C ALA A 38 -13.12 7.53 -0.71
N TYR A 39 -12.59 6.57 -1.49
CA TYR A 39 -11.76 6.82 -2.66
C TYR A 39 -11.86 5.67 -3.69
N ASP A 40 -11.40 5.93 -4.91
CA ASP A 40 -11.19 4.93 -5.96
C ASP A 40 -9.73 4.98 -6.46
N GLN A 41 -9.39 4.17 -7.47
CA GLN A 41 -8.02 4.09 -8.01
C GLN A 41 -7.50 5.41 -8.61
N HIS A 42 -8.38 6.36 -8.94
CA HIS A 42 -8.03 7.59 -9.64
C HIS A 42 -7.62 8.72 -8.71
N VAL A 43 -7.66 8.52 -7.39
CA VAL A 43 -7.09 9.52 -6.47
C VAL A 43 -5.61 9.74 -6.77
N PRO A 44 -5.10 10.97 -6.59
CA PRO A 44 -3.68 11.25 -6.77
C PRO A 44 -2.81 10.32 -5.92
N PRO A 45 -1.62 9.91 -6.41
CA PRO A 45 -0.69 9.10 -5.62
C PRO A 45 -0.37 9.74 -4.27
N GLY A 46 -0.45 8.96 -3.18
CA GLY A 46 -0.17 9.41 -1.80
C GLY A 46 -1.41 9.84 -1.01
N VAL A 47 -2.56 10.00 -1.67
CA VAL A 47 -3.82 10.39 -1.02
C VAL A 47 -4.47 9.23 -0.28
N ALA A 48 -4.46 8.01 -0.83
CA ALA A 48 -5.17 6.86 -0.27
C ALA A 48 -4.56 6.37 1.08
N GLY A 49 -3.24 6.35 1.17
CA GLY A 49 -2.45 5.99 2.33
C GLY A 49 -2.52 7.07 3.40
N THR A 50 -2.48 8.35 3.01
CA THR A 50 -2.75 9.47 3.93
C THR A 50 -4.15 9.37 4.53
N MET A 51 -5.17 9.11 3.71
CA MET A 51 -6.54 8.88 4.19
C MET A 51 -6.63 7.65 5.11
N ALA A 52 -5.94 6.56 4.78
CA ALA A 52 -5.96 5.33 5.59
C ALA A 52 -5.36 5.56 6.99
N VAL A 53 -4.24 6.26 7.09
CA VAL A 53 -3.61 6.62 8.37
C VAL A 53 -4.50 7.60 9.15
N ASN A 54 -5.05 8.63 8.50
CA ASN A 54 -5.94 9.60 9.13
C ASN A 54 -7.26 8.97 9.63
N ALA A 55 -7.74 7.91 8.95
CA ALA A 55 -8.89 7.13 9.39
C ALA A 55 -8.56 6.20 10.58
N GLY A 56 -7.31 6.14 11.02
CA GLY A 56 -6.88 5.31 12.16
C GLY A 56 -6.83 3.81 11.84
N LYS A 57 -6.83 3.41 10.56
CA LYS A 57 -6.76 1.98 10.18
C LYS A 57 -5.46 1.31 10.64
N VAL A 58 -4.37 2.08 10.63
CA VAL A 58 -3.04 1.63 11.00
C VAL A 58 -2.40 2.64 11.93
N ALA A 59 -1.72 2.16 12.98
CA ALA A 59 -1.00 3.03 13.90
C ALA A 59 0.11 3.81 13.16
N PRO A 60 0.34 5.10 13.47
CA PRO A 60 1.41 5.89 12.87
C PRO A 60 2.76 5.18 12.96
N HIS A 61 3.60 5.34 11.93
CA HIS A 61 4.95 4.76 11.86
C HIS A 61 5.00 3.22 11.87
N THR A 62 3.88 2.54 11.62
CA THR A 62 3.89 1.09 11.41
C THR A 62 4.74 0.75 10.18
N VAL A 63 5.78 -0.06 10.38
CA VAL A 63 6.60 -0.62 9.29
C VAL A 63 6.00 -1.93 8.80
N GLN A 64 5.88 -2.08 7.49
CA GLN A 64 5.45 -3.27 6.79
C GLN A 64 6.53 -3.67 5.78
N ALA A 65 6.95 -4.93 5.82
CA ALA A 65 7.85 -5.47 4.80
C ALA A 65 7.11 -5.57 3.46
N VAL A 66 7.76 -5.16 2.38
CA VAL A 66 7.32 -5.34 0.99
C VAL A 66 8.41 -6.07 0.22
N ARG A 67 8.02 -6.94 -0.72
CA ARG A 67 8.95 -7.65 -1.58
C ARG A 67 8.54 -7.44 -3.03
N ILE A 68 9.49 -6.94 -3.80
CA ILE A 68 9.31 -6.57 -5.19
C ILE A 68 9.89 -7.68 -6.06
N HIS A 69 9.06 -8.25 -6.94
CA HIS A 69 9.47 -9.22 -7.95
C HIS A 69 9.46 -8.58 -9.32
N LEU A 70 10.41 -9.00 -10.15
CA LEU A 70 10.51 -8.66 -11.56
C LEU A 70 10.28 -9.93 -12.40
N PRO A 71 9.94 -9.81 -13.69
CA PRO A 71 9.63 -10.97 -14.53
C PRO A 71 10.81 -11.93 -14.63
N THR A 72 12.02 -11.39 -14.72
CA THR A 72 13.27 -12.17 -14.74
C THR A 72 14.28 -11.61 -13.72
N THR A 73 15.48 -11.22 -14.17
CA THR A 73 16.48 -10.52 -13.38
C THR A 73 16.31 -9.01 -13.54
N GLY A 74 16.73 -8.26 -12.54
CA GLY A 74 16.84 -6.81 -12.64
C GLY A 74 17.15 -6.20 -11.29
N THR A 75 17.24 -4.87 -11.28
CA THR A 75 17.57 -4.08 -10.11
C THR A 75 16.34 -3.31 -9.66
N VAL A 76 16.05 -3.36 -8.35
CA VAL A 76 15.05 -2.51 -7.69
C VAL A 76 15.79 -1.52 -6.79
N SER A 77 15.58 -0.23 -7.04
CA SER A 77 16.12 0.84 -6.20
C SER A 77 15.03 1.47 -5.33
N PHE A 78 15.33 1.59 -4.03
CA PHE A 78 14.54 2.31 -3.05
C PHE A 78 15.21 3.66 -2.74
N PHE A 79 14.41 4.71 -2.54
CA PHE A 79 14.91 6.04 -2.19
C PHE A 79 14.67 6.32 -0.70
N ASP A 80 15.75 6.30 0.10
CA ASP A 80 15.71 6.45 1.55
C ASP A 80 16.05 7.90 1.94
N GLY A 81 15.02 8.73 2.14
CA GLY A 81 15.19 10.13 2.53
C GLY A 81 15.74 11.08 1.45
N SER A 82 16.23 10.56 0.32
CA SER A 82 16.83 11.35 -0.75
C SER A 82 16.77 10.63 -2.11
N PRO A 83 16.52 11.35 -3.21
CA PRO A 83 16.56 10.77 -4.56
C PRO A 83 17.99 10.47 -5.04
N ASP A 84 19.01 11.14 -4.49
CA ASP A 84 20.39 11.10 -4.99
C ASP A 84 21.18 9.88 -4.47
N ARG A 85 20.66 9.19 -3.47
CA ARG A 85 21.31 8.02 -2.83
C ARG A 85 20.34 6.85 -2.73
N PRO A 86 19.92 6.28 -3.86
CA PRO A 86 19.10 5.08 -3.82
C PRO A 86 19.87 3.90 -3.24
N VAL A 87 19.14 3.01 -2.55
CA VAL A 87 19.63 1.67 -2.20
C VAL A 87 19.13 0.69 -3.25
N SER A 88 20.05 0.12 -4.02
CA SER A 88 19.75 -0.80 -5.14
C SER A 88 20.00 -2.25 -4.75
N LEU A 89 19.02 -3.11 -5.02
CA LEU A 89 19.06 -4.55 -4.75
C LEU A 89 18.69 -5.33 -6.01
N ALA A 90 19.28 -6.50 -6.20
CA ALA A 90 18.78 -7.44 -7.20
C ALA A 90 17.39 -7.95 -6.81
N ALA A 91 16.50 -8.11 -7.78
CA ALA A 91 15.21 -8.74 -7.56
C ALA A 91 15.36 -10.25 -7.24
N PRO A 92 14.53 -10.84 -6.37
CA PRO A 92 13.48 -10.17 -5.59
C PRO A 92 14.07 -9.29 -4.47
N ALA A 93 13.59 -8.05 -4.40
CA ALA A 93 14.13 -7.03 -3.51
C ALA A 93 13.16 -6.77 -2.36
N GLN A 94 13.65 -6.83 -1.11
CA GLN A 94 12.81 -6.65 0.08
C GLN A 94 13.21 -5.42 0.88
N ALA A 95 12.21 -4.70 1.38
CA ALA A 95 12.40 -3.59 2.29
C ALA A 95 11.20 -3.40 3.23
N GLY A 96 11.46 -2.90 4.43
CA GLY A 96 10.47 -2.34 5.33
C GLY A 96 10.13 -0.91 4.94
N VAL A 97 8.84 -0.62 4.79
CA VAL A 97 8.31 0.72 4.50
C VAL A 97 7.24 1.10 5.52
N ILE A 98 7.10 2.39 5.81
CA ILE A 98 6.04 2.89 6.68
C ILE A 98 4.72 2.85 5.92
N VAL A 99 3.64 2.42 6.57
CA VAL A 99 2.30 2.48 5.97
C VAL A 99 1.81 3.93 5.87
N GLY A 100 1.25 4.31 4.71
CA GLY A 100 0.69 5.65 4.48
C GLY A 100 1.44 6.49 3.44
N PRO A 101 2.76 6.74 3.58
CA PRO A 101 3.53 7.48 2.60
C PRO A 101 3.54 6.86 1.20
N LEU A 102 3.69 7.72 0.19
CA LEU A 102 3.97 7.31 -1.18
C LEU A 102 5.46 6.99 -1.33
N TYR A 103 5.77 5.79 -1.80
CA TYR A 103 7.13 5.39 -2.14
C TYR A 103 7.26 5.31 -3.66
N ARG A 104 8.26 6.00 -4.21
CA ARG A 104 8.70 5.82 -5.59
C ARG A 104 9.81 4.78 -5.61
N LEU A 105 9.80 3.88 -6.59
CA LEU A 105 10.89 2.93 -6.84
C LEU A 105 11.52 3.23 -8.21
N LYS A 106 12.70 2.67 -8.45
CA LYS A 106 13.26 2.53 -9.81
C LYS A 106 13.44 1.04 -10.12
N LEU A 107 12.94 0.61 -11.26
CA LEU A 107 13.24 -0.71 -11.83
C LEU A 107 14.19 -0.49 -13.00
N SER A 108 15.35 -1.12 -12.98
CA SER A 108 16.38 -1.01 -14.01
C SER A 108 17.02 -2.35 -14.31
N ASP A 109 17.87 -2.40 -15.33
CA ASP A 109 18.66 -3.58 -15.71
C ASP A 109 17.79 -4.80 -16.05
N LEU A 110 16.60 -4.56 -16.61
CA LEU A 110 15.69 -5.59 -17.09
C LEU A 110 16.12 -6.06 -18.50
N PRO A 111 16.50 -7.34 -18.70
CA PRO A 111 16.92 -7.84 -20.01
C PRO A 111 15.87 -7.67 -21.11
N GLU A 112 14.59 -7.85 -20.76
CA GLU A 112 13.44 -7.68 -21.65
C GLU A 112 13.17 -6.22 -22.08
N PHE A 113 13.67 -5.24 -21.32
CA PHE A 113 13.51 -3.80 -21.58
C PHE A 113 14.87 -3.08 -21.51
N PRO A 114 15.78 -3.31 -22.47
CA PRO A 114 17.14 -2.80 -22.41
C PRO A 114 17.18 -1.27 -22.48
N ASN A 115 17.99 -0.67 -21.61
CA ASN A 115 18.14 0.79 -21.45
C ASN A 115 16.85 1.53 -21.06
N GLN A 116 15.84 0.81 -20.59
CA GLN A 116 14.61 1.40 -20.09
C GLN A 116 14.56 1.30 -18.57
N GLU A 117 14.14 2.39 -17.94
CA GLU A 117 13.93 2.46 -16.50
C GLU A 117 12.44 2.73 -16.24
N PHE A 118 11.89 2.06 -15.23
CA PHE A 118 10.51 2.24 -14.81
C PHE A 118 10.47 2.81 -13.40
N TYR A 119 9.52 3.70 -13.15
CA TYR A 119 9.39 4.40 -11.88
C TYR A 119 8.01 4.20 -11.22
N PRO A 120 7.67 2.95 -10.85
CA PRO A 120 6.40 2.70 -10.21
C PRO A 120 6.33 3.39 -8.85
N SER A 121 5.10 3.67 -8.42
CA SER A 121 4.84 4.10 -7.06
C SER A 121 4.02 3.07 -6.31
N ILE A 122 4.31 2.93 -5.02
CA ILE A 122 3.60 2.05 -4.08
C ILE A 122 3.10 2.89 -2.92
N GLU A 123 1.89 2.58 -2.49
CA GLU A 123 1.20 3.25 -1.39
C GLU A 123 0.48 2.20 -0.56
N LEU A 124 0.94 1.98 0.67
CA LEU A 124 0.29 1.03 1.57
C LEU A 124 -0.88 1.72 2.27
N VAL A 125 -2.05 1.07 2.21
CA VAL A 125 -3.30 1.54 2.82
C VAL A 125 -3.72 0.70 4.03
N ASP A 126 -3.01 -0.41 4.28
CA ASP A 126 -3.17 -1.27 5.44
C ASP A 126 -1.88 -2.09 5.67
N ARG A 127 -1.89 -3.02 6.64
CA ARG A 127 -0.78 -3.89 7.00
C ARG A 127 -1.18 -5.37 7.07
N LEU A 128 -0.16 -6.21 7.10
CA LEU A 128 -0.27 -7.62 7.48
C LEU A 128 -0.09 -7.78 9.00
N HIS A 129 -0.56 -8.93 9.51
CA HIS A 129 -0.47 -9.29 10.93
C HIS A 129 0.36 -10.58 11.09
N PRO A 130 1.67 -10.52 10.83
CA PRO A 130 2.54 -11.68 10.98
C PRO A 130 2.68 -12.11 12.44
N PRO A 131 3.07 -13.37 12.71
CA PRO A 131 3.48 -13.79 14.03
C PRO A 131 4.59 -12.87 14.59
N PRO A 132 4.62 -12.62 15.91
CA PRO A 132 5.65 -11.79 16.53
C PRO A 132 7.06 -12.23 16.14
N GLY A 133 7.90 -11.26 15.75
CA GLY A 133 9.29 -11.51 15.31
C GLY A 133 9.43 -12.10 13.91
N GLN A 134 8.34 -12.28 13.15
CA GLN A 134 8.38 -12.87 11.81
C GLN A 134 7.99 -11.89 10.70
N ALA A 135 7.93 -10.58 10.96
CA ALA A 135 7.44 -9.60 10.00
C ALA A 135 8.16 -9.64 8.64
N GLU A 136 9.48 -9.80 8.64
CA GLU A 136 10.30 -9.93 7.42
C GLU A 136 10.00 -11.21 6.60
N ARG A 137 9.37 -12.22 7.22
CA ARG A 137 9.01 -13.47 6.53
C ARG A 137 7.67 -13.38 5.80
N PHE A 138 6.84 -12.38 6.14
CA PHE A 138 5.53 -12.17 5.56
C PHE A 138 5.44 -10.76 4.97
N PRO A 139 6.20 -10.46 3.91
CA PRO A 139 6.06 -9.20 3.22
C PRO A 139 4.78 -9.16 2.39
N VAL A 140 4.38 -7.95 2.01
CA VAL A 140 3.43 -7.74 0.92
C VAL A 140 4.16 -7.99 -0.39
N GLU A 141 3.73 -9.02 -1.12
CA GLU A 141 4.30 -9.37 -2.43
C GLU A 141 3.77 -8.42 -3.50
N ILE A 142 4.67 -7.78 -4.24
CA ILE A 142 4.36 -6.90 -5.38
C ILE A 142 5.17 -7.42 -6.57
N GLU A 143 4.48 -8.07 -7.50
CA GLU A 143 5.08 -8.64 -8.70
C GLU A 143 4.84 -7.74 -9.89
N PHE A 144 5.87 -7.39 -10.66
CA PHE A 144 5.71 -6.73 -11.96
C PHE A 144 5.93 -7.77 -13.05
N ASP A 145 4.96 -7.90 -13.96
CA ASP A 145 5.05 -8.85 -15.08
C ASP A 145 5.45 -8.16 -16.40
N ASP A 146 5.84 -8.96 -17.40
CA ASP A 146 6.26 -8.47 -18.72
C ASP A 146 5.17 -7.65 -19.42
N LYS A 147 3.90 -8.03 -19.23
CA LYS A 147 2.73 -7.42 -19.89
C LYS A 147 2.50 -6.00 -19.36
N GLU A 148 2.59 -5.81 -18.04
CA GLU A 148 2.47 -4.54 -17.35
C GLU A 148 3.60 -3.58 -17.73
N LEU A 149 4.84 -4.09 -17.75
CA LEU A 149 6.01 -3.31 -18.16
C LEU A 149 5.93 -2.92 -19.63
N ALA A 150 5.49 -3.81 -20.51
CA ALA A 150 5.26 -3.50 -21.92
C ALA A 150 4.17 -2.43 -22.11
N TRP A 151 3.07 -2.49 -21.34
CA TRP A 151 2.06 -1.45 -21.34
C TRP A 151 2.63 -0.10 -20.87
N ALA A 152 3.40 -0.09 -19.79
CA ALA A 152 4.05 1.12 -19.29
C ALA A 152 5.04 1.72 -20.29
N ALA A 153 5.84 0.86 -20.95
CA ALA A 153 6.76 1.25 -22.02
C ALA A 153 6.03 1.88 -23.21
N SER A 154 4.80 1.44 -23.51
CA SER A 154 3.94 2.02 -24.55
C SER A 154 3.22 3.31 -24.11
N GLY A 155 3.55 3.86 -22.93
CA GLY A 155 2.95 5.09 -22.41
C GLY A 155 1.60 4.91 -21.71
N ARG A 156 1.19 3.67 -21.42
CA ARG A 156 -0.03 3.39 -20.65
C ARG A 156 0.22 3.47 -19.16
N MET A 157 -0.84 3.75 -18.39
CA MET A 157 -0.83 3.70 -16.93
C MET A 157 -1.46 2.39 -16.46
N VAL A 158 -0.73 1.63 -15.67
CA VAL A 158 -1.21 0.45 -14.95
C VAL A 158 -1.47 0.85 -13.50
N THR A 159 -2.66 0.54 -12.98
CA THR A 159 -2.99 0.73 -11.56
C THR A 159 -3.54 -0.56 -11.00
N ARG A 160 -2.94 -1.03 -9.90
CA ARG A 160 -3.29 -2.30 -9.25
C ARG A 160 -3.56 -2.08 -7.78
N VAL A 161 -4.45 -2.90 -7.25
CA VAL A 161 -4.73 -2.96 -5.82
C VAL A 161 -4.36 -4.35 -5.34
N VAL A 162 -3.33 -4.43 -4.50
CA VAL A 162 -2.94 -5.66 -3.82
C VAL A 162 -3.85 -5.83 -2.62
N TYR A 163 -4.42 -7.01 -2.45
CA TYR A 163 -5.33 -7.31 -1.35
C TYR A 163 -4.94 -8.62 -0.64
N LEU A 164 -5.25 -8.68 0.66
CA LEU A 164 -5.15 -9.90 1.44
C LEU A 164 -6.49 -10.63 1.39
N GLU A 165 -6.49 -11.84 0.83
CA GLU A 165 -7.64 -12.72 0.81
C GLU A 165 -8.11 -13.10 2.23
N GLN A 166 -9.41 -13.35 2.38
CA GLN A 166 -9.96 -13.92 3.60
C GLN A 166 -10.01 -15.45 3.46
N PRO A 167 -9.29 -16.22 4.30
CA PRO A 167 -9.17 -17.67 4.14
C PRO A 167 -10.52 -18.38 4.17
N ASP A 168 -11.48 -17.86 4.94
CA ASP A 168 -12.84 -18.42 5.06
C ASP A 168 -13.69 -18.22 3.79
N ARG A 169 -13.23 -17.39 2.84
CA ARG A 169 -13.97 -17.04 1.60
C ARG A 169 -13.35 -17.62 0.33
N VAL A 170 -12.15 -18.20 0.41
CA VAL A 170 -11.42 -18.72 -0.75
C VAL A 170 -11.30 -20.24 -0.63
N PRO A 171 -11.76 -21.02 -1.64
CA PRO A 171 -11.55 -22.46 -1.66
C PRO A 171 -10.08 -22.82 -1.53
N LEU A 172 -9.72 -23.72 -0.60
CA LEU A 172 -8.33 -24.11 -0.28
C LEU A 172 -7.50 -24.56 -1.50
N GLN A 173 -8.15 -25.04 -2.55
CA GLN A 173 -7.54 -25.43 -3.83
C GLN A 173 -6.92 -24.27 -4.62
N HIS A 174 -7.31 -23.02 -4.33
CA HIS A 174 -6.73 -21.82 -4.94
C HIS A 174 -5.53 -21.27 -4.15
N LEU A 175 -5.20 -21.84 -2.98
CA LEU A 175 -4.05 -21.42 -2.16
C LEU A 175 -2.70 -21.98 -2.64
N ARG A 176 -2.67 -22.72 -3.75
CA ARG A 176 -1.46 -23.35 -4.29
C ARG A 176 -0.94 -22.61 -5.52
N GLY A 177 -0.13 -21.59 -5.29
CA GLY A 177 0.99 -21.27 -6.19
C GLY A 177 1.15 -19.81 -6.55
N GLU A 178 0.14 -19.22 -7.22
CA GLU A 178 0.33 -17.95 -7.92
C GLU A 178 -0.64 -16.86 -7.43
N PRO A 179 -0.19 -15.59 -7.35
CA PRO A 179 -1.08 -14.47 -7.04
C PRO A 179 -2.26 -14.40 -8.01
N ARG A 180 -3.48 -14.29 -7.48
CA ARG A 180 -4.67 -14.15 -8.30
C ARG A 180 -4.78 -12.74 -8.87
N VAL A 181 -4.47 -12.60 -10.16
CA VAL A 181 -4.64 -11.36 -10.91
C VAL A 181 -6.02 -11.33 -11.58
N VAL A 182 -6.74 -10.22 -11.44
CA VAL A 182 -8.04 -9.98 -12.08
C VAL A 182 -7.97 -8.66 -12.85
N ASP A 183 -8.09 -8.74 -14.17
CA ASP A 183 -8.17 -7.57 -15.03
C ASP A 183 -9.58 -6.93 -14.91
N LEU A 184 -9.63 -5.62 -14.68
CA LEU A 184 -10.87 -4.86 -14.54
C LEU A 184 -11.08 -3.94 -15.74
N ALA A 185 -12.34 -3.68 -16.07
CA ALA A 185 -12.67 -2.64 -17.03
C ALA A 185 -12.32 -1.25 -16.47
N PRO A 186 -11.93 -0.26 -17.29
CA PRO A 186 -11.44 1.04 -16.81
C PRO A 186 -12.42 1.82 -15.92
N PHE A 187 -13.72 1.55 -16.02
CA PHE A 187 -14.77 2.21 -15.24
C PHE A 187 -15.03 1.55 -13.87
N GLN A 188 -14.52 0.35 -13.62
CA GLN A 188 -14.72 -0.36 -12.35
C GLN A 188 -13.81 0.21 -11.27
N ASN A 189 -14.29 0.25 -10.02
CA ASN A 189 -13.49 0.71 -8.89
C ASN A 189 -12.62 -0.44 -8.36
N ALA A 190 -11.32 -0.41 -8.66
CA ALA A 190 -10.39 -1.46 -8.26
C ALA A 190 -10.26 -1.61 -6.73
N VAL A 191 -10.39 -0.52 -5.98
CA VAL A 191 -10.36 -0.54 -4.51
C VAL A 191 -11.60 -1.25 -3.97
N ALA A 192 -12.77 -0.99 -4.57
CA ALA A 192 -14.02 -1.65 -4.19
C ALA A 192 -14.00 -3.14 -4.51
N GLU A 193 -13.54 -3.52 -5.72
CA GLU A 193 -13.40 -4.94 -6.10
C GLU A 193 -12.43 -5.68 -5.17
N ALA A 194 -11.29 -5.06 -4.84
CA ALA A 194 -10.35 -5.61 -3.86
C ALA A 194 -10.95 -5.78 -2.46
N ASP A 195 -11.79 -4.85 -2.00
CA ASP A 195 -12.52 -4.92 -0.72
C ASP A 195 -13.65 -5.97 -0.70
N LEU A 196 -14.23 -6.26 -1.87
CA LEU A 196 -15.19 -7.36 -2.01
C LEU A 196 -14.48 -8.72 -1.89
N LEU A 197 -13.30 -8.86 -2.50
CA LEU A 197 -12.52 -10.10 -2.51
C LEU A 197 -11.71 -10.33 -1.22
N GLY A 198 -11.28 -9.27 -0.56
CA GLY A 198 -10.45 -9.35 0.63
C GLY A 198 -10.25 -7.98 1.28
N ARG A 199 -9.06 -7.74 1.83
CA ARG A 199 -8.68 -6.47 2.45
C ARG A 199 -7.62 -5.77 1.60
N PRO A 200 -7.90 -4.58 1.02
CA PRO A 200 -6.90 -3.83 0.28
C PRO A 200 -5.69 -3.50 1.17
N ILE A 201 -4.48 -3.80 0.69
CA ILE A 201 -3.23 -3.58 1.41
C ILE A 201 -2.38 -2.51 0.73
N ALA A 202 -2.28 -2.53 -0.60
CA ALA A 202 -1.44 -1.61 -1.35
C ALA A 202 -2.10 -1.15 -2.64
N ILE A 203 -1.80 0.08 -3.05
CA ILE A 203 -2.05 0.57 -4.41
C ILE A 203 -0.71 0.72 -5.11
N VAL A 204 -0.58 0.12 -6.28
CA VAL A 204 0.62 0.14 -7.12
C VAL A 204 0.28 0.82 -8.43
N ARG A 205 1.10 1.79 -8.84
CA ARG A 205 0.93 2.52 -10.11
C ARG A 205 2.22 2.46 -10.91
N LEU A 206 2.12 2.10 -12.19
CA LEU A 206 3.25 1.96 -13.10
C LEU A 206 2.93 2.67 -14.42
N GLY A 207 3.88 3.49 -14.89
CA GLY A 207 3.76 4.24 -16.15
C GLY A 207 3.47 5.73 -15.97
N GLY A 208 3.44 6.45 -17.09
CA GLY A 208 2.99 7.86 -17.18
C GLY A 208 3.91 8.94 -16.60
N ARG A 209 4.91 8.63 -15.78
CA ARG A 209 5.87 9.60 -15.23
C ARG A 209 7.28 9.03 -15.13
N THR A 210 8.26 9.76 -15.63
CA THR A 210 9.69 9.55 -15.40
C THR A 210 10.29 10.83 -14.81
N PRO A 211 11.35 10.76 -14.00
CA PRO A 211 12.03 11.97 -13.55
C PRO A 211 12.72 12.63 -14.77
N ASP A 212 12.60 13.95 -14.89
CA ASP A 212 13.34 14.73 -15.89
C ASP A 212 14.61 15.29 -15.24
N PRO A 213 15.81 14.89 -15.67
CA PRO A 213 17.06 15.42 -15.14
C PRO A 213 17.26 16.93 -15.38
N HIS A 214 16.67 17.49 -16.43
CA HIS A 214 16.79 18.91 -16.78
C HIS A 214 15.78 19.78 -16.05
N PHE A 215 14.62 19.19 -15.72
CA PHE A 215 13.56 19.85 -14.97
C PHE A 215 13.13 18.99 -13.77
N PRO A 216 13.96 18.90 -12.71
CA PRO A 216 13.63 18.11 -11.54
C PRO A 216 12.31 18.56 -10.93
N ASP A 217 11.35 17.66 -10.84
CA ASP A 217 10.08 17.85 -10.12
C ASP A 217 10.19 17.20 -8.74
N PRO A 218 10.33 17.97 -7.64
CA PRO A 218 10.40 17.41 -6.30
C PRO A 218 9.16 16.57 -5.93
N GLN A 219 7.98 16.90 -6.47
CA GLN A 219 6.73 16.19 -6.18
C GLN A 219 6.71 14.78 -6.78
N PHE A 220 7.55 14.51 -7.79
CA PHE A 220 7.68 13.19 -8.39
C PHE A 220 8.04 12.11 -7.35
N TRP A 221 8.92 12.44 -6.42
CA TRP A 221 9.45 11.53 -5.41
C TRP A 221 8.52 11.31 -4.21
N GLY A 222 7.50 12.15 -4.04
CA GLY A 222 6.62 12.11 -2.88
C GLY A 222 7.33 12.56 -1.60
N ALA A 223 7.02 11.92 -0.48
CA ALA A 223 7.50 12.33 0.84
C ALA A 223 8.96 11.91 1.14
N LEU A 224 9.55 11.04 0.31
CA LEU A 224 10.87 10.43 0.57
C LEU A 224 10.96 9.83 1.98
N ALA A 225 9.90 9.15 2.41
CA ALA A 225 9.86 8.50 3.71
C ALA A 225 10.97 7.43 3.83
N PRO A 226 11.46 7.16 5.06
CA PRO A 226 12.57 6.23 5.24
C PRO A 226 12.19 4.80 4.81
N VAL A 227 13.22 4.06 4.39
CA VAL A 227 13.14 2.66 3.96
C VAL A 227 14.17 1.84 4.74
N VAL A 228 13.77 0.68 5.27
CA VAL A 228 14.67 -0.26 5.94
C VAL A 228 14.91 -1.46 5.05
N VAL A 229 16.04 -1.48 4.35
CA VAL A 229 16.36 -2.59 3.44
C VAL A 229 16.69 -3.85 4.23
N SER A 230 16.11 -4.98 3.82
CA SER A 230 16.32 -6.29 4.44
C SER A 230 16.55 -7.37 3.39
N ARG A 231 17.25 -8.44 3.77
CA ARG A 231 17.42 -9.61 2.90
C ARG A 231 16.15 -10.46 2.96
N PRO A 232 15.64 -10.98 1.82
CA PRO A 232 14.58 -11.98 1.84
C PRO A 232 14.97 -13.18 2.73
N ALA A 233 14.06 -13.62 3.60
CA ALA A 233 14.29 -14.80 4.42
C ALA A 233 14.48 -16.04 3.52
N GLN A 234 15.58 -16.78 3.69
CA GLN A 234 15.83 -17.98 2.89
C GLN A 234 15.05 -19.19 3.43
N PRO A 235 14.54 -20.08 2.56
CA PRO A 235 14.03 -21.39 2.97
C PRO A 235 15.16 -22.18 3.65
N GLY A 236 15.16 -22.25 4.98
CA GLY A 236 16.25 -22.85 5.77
C GLY A 236 16.54 -22.15 7.11
N ASP A 237 16.14 -20.88 7.28
CA ASP A 237 16.23 -20.18 8.58
C ASP A 237 15.33 -20.78 9.67
N GLU A 238 14.53 -21.80 9.33
CA GLU A 238 13.62 -22.54 10.22
C GLU A 238 14.33 -23.26 11.37
N SER A 239 15.59 -23.66 11.20
CA SER A 239 16.31 -24.47 12.18
C SER A 239 16.84 -23.70 13.40
N MET A 240 16.84 -22.35 13.37
CA MET A 240 17.48 -21.56 14.42
C MET A 240 16.49 -20.86 15.38
N THR A 241 15.20 -20.73 15.00
CA THR A 241 14.17 -20.06 15.82
C THR A 241 13.08 -20.98 16.36
N ARG A 242 13.16 -22.29 16.10
CA ARG A 242 12.39 -23.26 16.89
C ARG A 242 12.98 -23.34 18.30
N SER A 243 12.62 -22.40 19.17
CA SER A 243 12.50 -22.74 20.59
C SER A 243 11.56 -23.95 20.66
N PRO A 244 11.95 -25.05 21.34
CA PRO A 244 11.07 -26.20 21.44
C PRO A 244 9.78 -25.73 22.09
N TRP A 245 8.66 -26.06 21.47
CA TRP A 245 7.36 -26.03 22.16
C TRP A 245 7.57 -26.71 23.52
N PRO A 246 7.09 -26.15 24.65
CA PRO A 246 7.29 -26.81 25.93
C PRO A 246 6.66 -28.20 25.84
N THR A 247 7.49 -29.24 25.85
CA THR A 247 7.05 -30.63 25.94
C THR A 247 6.18 -30.69 27.18
N ARG A 248 4.87 -30.88 26.99
CA ARG A 248 3.93 -31.04 28.10
C ARG A 248 4.42 -32.25 28.89
N ALA A 249 5.05 -32.01 30.03
CA ALA A 249 5.53 -33.06 30.91
C ALA A 249 4.38 -34.03 31.18
N GLY A 250 4.63 -35.30 30.87
CA GLY A 250 3.63 -36.37 30.94
C GLY A 250 2.95 -36.38 32.30
N HIS A 251 1.67 -36.04 32.32
CA HIS A 251 0.79 -36.50 33.38
C HIS A 251 0.36 -37.91 33.00
N SER A 252 1.04 -38.89 33.59
CA SER A 252 0.61 -40.29 33.56
C SER A 252 -0.82 -40.40 34.12
N PRO A 253 -1.74 -41.13 33.47
CA PRO A 253 -3.04 -41.42 34.07
C PRO A 253 -2.81 -42.32 35.28
N GLY A 254 -3.17 -41.83 36.47
CA GLY A 254 -3.15 -42.61 37.69
C GLY A 254 -4.05 -43.84 37.54
N ALA A 255 -3.47 -45.02 37.74
CA ALA A 255 -4.19 -46.28 37.75
C ALA A 255 -5.22 -46.29 38.88
N ILE A 256 -6.50 -46.31 38.50
CA ILE A 256 -7.60 -46.60 39.43
C ILE A 256 -7.51 -48.10 39.74
N ARG A 257 -7.14 -48.43 40.99
CA ARG A 257 -7.26 -49.80 41.50
C ARG A 257 -8.72 -50.05 41.92
N PRO A 258 -9.36 -51.15 41.48
CA PRO A 258 -10.66 -51.53 41.98
C PRO A 258 -10.51 -52.15 43.38
N THR A 259 -11.10 -51.51 44.40
CA THR A 259 -11.24 -52.13 45.72
C THR A 259 -12.51 -52.99 45.71
N SER A 260 -12.30 -54.30 45.90
CA SER A 260 -13.33 -55.33 46.02
C SER A 260 -14.28 -55.06 47.19
N VAL A 261 -15.56 -55.32 46.96
CA VAL A 261 -16.61 -55.50 47.97
C VAL A 261 -16.38 -56.81 48.72
N LEU A 262 -16.51 -56.84 50.06
CA LEU A 262 -17.36 -57.79 50.82
C LEU A 262 -17.16 -57.74 52.35
N ARG A 263 -18.33 -57.78 53.02
CA ARG A 263 -18.68 -57.96 54.44
C ARG A 263 -18.55 -56.78 55.39
#